data_AF-A0A7I8ELM5-F1
#
_entry.id   AF-A0A7I8ELM5-F1
#
_cell.length_a   1.000
_cell.length_b   1.000
_cell.length_c   1.000
_cell.angle_alpha   90.00
_cell.angle_beta   90.00
_cell.angle_gamma   90.00
#
_symmetry.space_group_name_H-M   'P 1'
#
loop_
_entity.id
_entity.type
_entity.pdbx_description
1 polymer ?
#
loop_
_entity_poly.entity_id
_entity_poly.type
_entity_poly.pdbx_seq_one_letter_code
_entity_poly.pdbx_strand_id
1 'polypeptide(L)'
;MSSRPPQSIASLLWNMMRVGMRTIWMSNANPARMLLQRQQALAVLGLPANATPEQIKHRYRQLAKRYHPDRGGDQREMQRIISAYEFLKKERATL
;
A
#
# COMPACT_ATOMS: atom_id res chain seq x y z
N MET A 1 -31.00 7.76 25.10
CA MET A 1 -30.60 6.72 24.14
C MET A 1 -30.01 7.40 22.91
N SER A 2 -28.69 7.40 22.77
CA SER A 2 -28.01 7.91 21.56
C SER A 2 -26.89 6.96 21.18
N SER A 3 -26.92 6.58 19.91
CA SER A 3 -26.20 5.49 19.27
C SER A 3 -24.68 5.65 19.35
N ARG A 4 -24.00 4.61 19.84
CA ARG A 4 -22.53 4.47 19.71
C ARG A 4 -22.21 4.16 18.24
N PRO A 5 -21.30 4.89 17.58
CA PRO A 5 -20.87 4.53 16.23
C PRO A 5 -20.14 3.17 16.26
N PRO A 6 -20.33 2.31 15.23
CA PRO A 6 -19.69 1.00 15.18
C PRO A 6 -18.16 1.15 15.03
N GLN A 7 -17.40 0.57 15.95
CA GLN A 7 -15.94 0.55 15.92
C GLN A 7 -15.43 -0.36 14.79
N SER A 8 -15.23 0.21 13.62
CA SER A 8 -14.75 -0.47 12.42
C SER A 8 -13.48 0.21 11.90
N ILE A 9 -12.31 -0.41 12.11
CA ILE A 9 -11.04 -0.36 11.34
C ILE A 9 -10.42 1.04 11.05
N ALA A 10 -11.06 2.12 11.45
CA ALA A 10 -10.54 3.48 11.45
C ALA A 10 -9.62 3.76 12.65
N SER A 11 -9.55 2.84 13.61
CA SER A 11 -8.68 2.91 14.79
C SER A 11 -7.31 2.25 14.59
N LEU A 12 -7.04 1.62 13.44
CA LEU A 12 -5.72 1.07 13.06
C LEU A 12 -4.91 2.00 12.15
N LEU A 13 -5.36 3.24 11.99
CA LEU A 13 -4.70 4.26 11.14
C LEU A 13 -4.09 5.43 11.92
N TRP A 14 -3.94 5.31 13.25
CA TRP A 14 -3.22 6.32 14.06
C TRP A 14 -1.84 5.85 14.58
N ASN A 15 -1.49 4.57 14.50
CA ASN A 15 -0.23 4.07 15.09
C ASN A 15 0.86 3.72 14.07
N MET A 16 0.97 4.51 12.98
CA MET A 16 2.04 4.33 11.99
C MET A 16 2.52 5.64 11.35
N MET A 17 2.47 6.75 12.11
CA MET A 17 2.94 8.07 11.67
C MET A 17 4.24 8.52 12.35
N ARG A 18 5.16 7.61 12.75
CA ARG A 18 6.42 8.02 13.42
C ARG A 18 7.62 7.09 13.27
N VAL A 19 7.92 6.56 12.09
CA VAL A 19 9.29 6.08 11.82
C VAL A 19 9.77 6.59 10.46
N GLY A 20 10.52 7.69 10.52
CA GLY A 20 11.72 7.92 9.72
C GLY A 20 11.60 7.99 8.20
N MET A 21 11.34 9.19 7.69
CA MET A 21 12.09 9.67 6.53
C MET A 21 13.59 9.50 6.81
N ARG A 22 14.29 8.69 6.00
CA ARG A 22 15.69 8.88 5.53
C ARG A 22 16.27 7.57 4.99
N THR A 23 16.06 7.32 3.70
CA THR A 23 16.82 6.47 2.75
C THR A 23 15.80 6.15 1.63
N ILE A 24 15.97 6.45 0.35
CA ILE A 24 17.15 6.40 -0.52
C ILE A 24 16.91 7.39 -1.69
N TRP A 25 17.90 8.24 -1.99
CA TRP A 25 18.09 8.85 -3.33
C TRP A 25 19.24 8.10 -4.00
N MET A 26 19.02 7.59 -5.21
CA MET A 26 19.98 7.08 -6.24
C MET A 26 19.14 6.35 -7.32
N SER A 27 19.30 6.43 -8.63
CA SER A 27 20.14 7.16 -9.60
C SER A 27 19.57 6.82 -11.00
N ASN A 28 19.78 7.72 -11.98
CA ASN A 28 19.65 7.54 -13.45
C ASN A 28 18.74 6.39 -13.95
N ALA A 29 17.44 6.67 -14.13
CA ALA A 29 16.47 5.64 -14.46
C ALA A 29 16.33 5.45 -15.98
N ASN A 30 16.68 4.25 -16.46
CA ASN A 30 16.17 3.74 -17.73
C ASN A 30 14.62 3.63 -17.60
N PRO A 31 13.83 4.32 -18.44
CA PRO A 31 12.37 4.39 -18.30
C PRO A 31 11.69 3.01 -18.31
N ALA A 32 12.30 2.02 -18.97
CA ALA A 32 11.80 0.65 -18.99
C ALA A 32 11.77 -0.01 -17.60
N ARG A 33 12.69 0.36 -16.69
CA ARG A 33 12.79 -0.25 -15.35
C ARG A 33 11.66 0.21 -14.42
N MET A 34 11.19 1.44 -14.59
CA MET A 34 10.09 2.00 -13.80
C MET A 34 8.74 1.35 -14.16
N LEU A 35 8.50 1.13 -15.45
CA LEU A 35 7.29 0.43 -15.93
C LEU A 35 7.22 -1.00 -15.38
N LEU A 36 8.34 -1.73 -15.39
CA LEU A 36 8.41 -3.09 -14.86
C LEU A 36 8.16 -3.12 -13.33
N GLN A 37 8.74 -2.19 -12.58
CA GLN A 37 8.51 -2.07 -11.13
C GLN A 37 7.05 -1.72 -10.81
N ARG A 38 6.41 -0.85 -11.60
CA ARG A 38 4.98 -0.55 -11.48
C ARG A 38 4.14 -1.81 -11.67
N GLN A 39 4.41 -2.58 -12.73
CA GLN A 39 3.70 -3.82 -12.99
C GLN A 39 3.89 -4.85 -11.87
N GLN A 40 5.11 -4.97 -11.33
CA GLN A 40 5.38 -5.84 -10.18
C GLN A 40 4.60 -5.39 -8.93
N ALA A 41 4.57 -4.10 -8.64
CA ALA A 41 3.79 -3.57 -7.51
C ALA A 41 2.28 -3.80 -7.68
N LEU A 42 1.75 -3.66 -8.90
CA LEU A 42 0.35 -3.99 -9.21
C LEU A 42 0.08 -5.49 -9.08
N ALA A 43 1.02 -6.34 -9.53
CA ALA A 43 0.93 -7.79 -9.39
C ALA A 43 0.89 -8.23 -7.92
N VAL A 44 1.69 -7.60 -7.04
CA VAL A 44 1.64 -7.83 -5.57
C VAL A 44 0.25 -7.52 -5.00
N LEU A 45 -0.42 -6.49 -5.53
CA LEU A 45 -1.79 -6.14 -5.14
C LEU A 45 -2.87 -6.97 -5.86
N GLY A 46 -2.49 -7.88 -6.76
CA GLY A 46 -3.40 -8.65 -7.58
C GLY A 46 -4.24 -7.79 -8.53
N LEU A 47 -3.61 -6.74 -9.08
CA LEU A 47 -4.24 -5.76 -9.96
C LEU A 47 -3.63 -5.76 -11.36
N PRO A 48 -4.44 -5.47 -12.39
CA PRO A 48 -3.92 -5.33 -13.75
C PRO A 48 -3.13 -4.03 -13.93
N ALA A 49 -2.32 -3.96 -14.99
CA ALA A 49 -1.46 -2.80 -15.29
C ALA A 49 -2.25 -1.48 -15.48
N ASN A 50 -3.53 -1.58 -15.87
CA ASN A 50 -4.46 -0.47 -16.08
C ASN A 50 -5.29 -0.12 -14.84
N ALA A 51 -4.97 -0.68 -13.67
CA ALA A 51 -5.74 -0.43 -12.46
C ALA A 51 -5.77 1.05 -12.07
N THR A 52 -6.95 1.53 -11.71
CA THR A 52 -7.14 2.91 -11.30
C THR A 52 -6.63 3.13 -9.86
N PRO A 53 -6.29 4.37 -9.48
CA PRO A 53 -5.90 4.70 -8.11
C PRO A 53 -6.93 4.29 -7.07
N GLU A 54 -8.21 4.36 -7.42
CA GLU A 54 -9.31 3.95 -6.55
C GLU A 54 -9.32 2.43 -6.35
N GLN A 55 -9.10 1.66 -7.43
CA GLN A 55 -8.96 0.20 -7.37
C GLN A 55 -7.75 -0.21 -6.53
N ILE A 56 -6.61 0.47 -6.69
CA ILE A 56 -5.40 0.27 -5.88
C ILE A 56 -5.71 0.48 -4.39
N LYS A 57 -6.32 1.61 -4.03
CA LYS A 57 -6.71 1.91 -2.65
C LYS A 57 -7.76 0.93 -2.10
N HIS A 58 -8.69 0.48 -2.94
CA HIS A 58 -9.68 -0.51 -2.55
C HIS A 58 -9.05 -1.87 -2.25
N ARG A 59 -8.22 -2.39 -3.17
CA ARG A 59 -7.50 -3.66 -3.00
C ARG A 59 -6.55 -3.63 -1.81
N TYR A 60 -5.78 -2.55 -1.64
CA TYR A 60 -4.93 -2.37 -0.47
C TYR A 60 -5.72 -2.55 0.84
N ARG A 61 -6.87 -1.90 0.95
CA ARG A 61 -7.74 -2.04 2.14
C ARG A 61 -8.26 -3.46 2.34
N GLN A 62 -8.57 -4.19 1.26
CA GLN A 62 -8.99 -5.58 1.35
C GLN A 62 -7.85 -6.49 1.85
N LEU A 63 -6.67 -6.34 1.25
CA LEU A 63 -5.48 -7.13 1.60
C LEU A 63 -5.01 -6.82 3.03
N ALA A 64 -4.98 -5.54 3.41
CA ALA A 64 -4.62 -5.11 4.76
C ALA A 64 -5.54 -5.70 5.84
N LYS A 65 -6.85 -5.85 5.57
CA LYS A 65 -7.78 -6.52 6.50
C LYS A 65 -7.51 -8.02 6.60
N ARG A 66 -7.12 -8.66 5.49
CA ARG A 66 -6.87 -10.10 5.39
C ARG A 66 -5.56 -10.51 6.05
N TYR A 67 -4.50 -9.74 5.82
CA TYR A 67 -3.14 -10.02 6.30
C TYR A 67 -2.77 -9.21 7.54
N HIS A 68 -3.75 -8.68 8.26
CA HIS A 68 -3.48 -7.91 9.47
C HIS A 68 -2.86 -8.82 10.55
N PRO A 69 -1.72 -8.45 11.17
CA PRO A 69 -1.03 -9.29 12.15
C PRO A 69 -1.88 -9.60 13.39
N ASP A 70 -2.76 -8.67 13.78
CA ASP A 70 -3.73 -8.85 14.88
C ASP A 70 -4.71 -10.02 14.65
N ARG A 71 -4.92 -10.42 13.38
CA ARG A 71 -5.78 -11.56 13.01
C ARG A 71 -4.99 -12.82 12.67
N GLY A 72 -3.70 -12.87 13.03
CA GLY A 72 -2.79 -13.96 12.64
C GLY A 72 -2.30 -13.88 11.20
N GLY A 73 -2.36 -12.71 10.57
CA GLY A 73 -1.82 -12.48 9.24
C GLY A 73 -0.28 -12.39 9.22
N ASP A 74 0.32 -12.77 8.09
CA ASP A 74 1.77 -12.73 7.93
C ASP A 74 2.27 -11.28 7.76
N GLN A 75 3.13 -10.85 8.70
CA GLN A 75 3.74 -9.53 8.68
C GLN A 75 4.59 -9.29 7.43
N ARG A 76 5.24 -10.33 6.88
CA ARG A 76 6.06 -10.22 5.67
C ARG A 76 5.21 -9.90 4.45
N GLU A 77 4.06 -10.56 4.32
CA GLU A 77 3.10 -10.28 3.24
C GLU A 77 2.51 -8.88 3.37
N MET A 78 2.15 -8.47 4.59
CA MET A 78 1.69 -7.11 4.85
C MET A 78 2.74 -6.05 4.45
N GLN A 79 4.02 -6.29 4.77
CA GLN A 79 5.10 -5.40 4.37
C GLN A 79 5.25 -5.29 2.84
N ARG A 80 5.11 -6.41 2.10
CA ARG A 80 5.11 -6.42 0.63
C ARG A 80 3.95 -5.62 0.04
N ILE A 81 2.76 -5.75 0.62
CA ILE A 81 1.56 -5.00 0.21
C ILE A 81 1.75 -3.50 0.44
N ILE A 82 2.29 -3.11 1.59
CA ILE A 82 2.56 -1.70 1.95
C ILE A 82 3.61 -1.11 1.01
N SER A 83 4.72 -1.81 0.76
CA SER A 83 5.79 -1.31 -0.11
C SER A 83 5.32 -1.11 -1.55
N ALA A 84 4.54 -2.05 -2.09
CA ALA A 84 3.94 -1.94 -3.41
C ALA A 84 2.98 -0.72 -3.50
N TYR A 85 2.13 -0.52 -2.50
CA TYR A 85 1.21 0.63 -2.46
C TYR A 85 1.95 1.98 -2.41
N GLU A 86 2.98 2.09 -1.57
CA GLU A 86 3.78 3.31 -1.44
C GLU A 86 4.56 3.62 -2.74
N PHE A 87 5.07 2.60 -3.43
CA PHE A 87 5.72 2.77 -4.73
C PHE A 87 4.74 3.36 -5.76
N LEU A 88 3.55 2.76 -5.90
CA LEU A 88 2.52 3.22 -6.84
C LEU A 88 2.01 4.63 -6.53
N LYS A 89 1.96 4.98 -5.25
CA LYS A 89 1.56 6.32 -4.80
C LYS A 89 2.63 7.37 -5.10
N LYS A 90 3.91 7.05 -4.91
CA LYS A 90 5.04 7.95 -5.21
C LYS A 90 5.17 8.19 -6.71
N GLU A 91 5.11 7.15 -7.52
CA GLU A 91 5.21 7.27 -8.98
C GLU A 91 4.13 8.21 -9.55
N ARG A 92 2.91 8.14 -9.02
CA ARG A 92 1.83 9.05 -9.40
C ARG A 92 2.08 10.50 -8.98
N ALA A 93 2.77 10.73 -7.87
CA ALA A 93 3.04 12.08 -7.38
C ALA A 93 4.13 12.80 -8.20
N THR A 94 4.90 12.06 -8.98
CA THR A 94 5.95 12.57 -9.88
C THR A 94 5.47 12.81 -11.32
N LEU A 95 4.22 12.44 -11.65
CA LEU A 95 3.55 12.74 -12.93
C LEU A 95 2.72 14.01 -12.79
#